data_AF-A0AAJ0CIF4-F1
#
_entry.id   AF-A0AAJ0CIF4-F1
#
_cell.length_a   1.000
_cell.length_b   1.000
_cell.length_c   1.000
_cell.angle_alpha   90.00
_cell.angle_beta   90.00
_cell.angle_gamma   90.00
#
_symmetry.space_group_name_H-M   'P 1'
#
loop_
_entity.id
_entity.type
_entity.pdbx_description
1 polymer ?
#
loop_
_entity_poly.entity_id
_entity_poly.type
_entity_poly.pdbx_seq_one_letter_code
_entity_poly.pdbx_strand_id
1 'polypeptide(L)'
;MDDAQEFNDVRGVRINAGNDDDADTTFEVNSKRITVSVFATSSRPVTAADEDYEDLINEALDAILDVGGPIFFQVAPPRRDPLQSASLDLHSHLYPDTLDFRLQAIDGEAELFQVDPDEAASIADATPDPRFPTGFQPDNLLPQYSTEAISVEHVFVSENCTVSRVQGDGQNMLCKARRTGLQDPGLAN
;
A
#
# COMPACT_ATOMS: atom_id res chain seq x y z
N MET A 1 -8.14 -1.48 32.96
CA MET A 1 -7.47 -0.40 32.24
C MET A 1 -7.23 -0.99 30.87
N ASP A 2 -8.23 -0.86 30.00
CA ASP A 2 -8.11 -1.24 28.59
C ASP A 2 -7.52 -0.03 27.90
N ASP A 3 -6.24 -0.12 27.55
CA ASP A 3 -5.64 0.78 26.59
C ASP A 3 -6.12 0.33 25.21
N ALA A 4 -7.30 0.81 24.81
CA ALA A 4 -7.73 0.74 23.42
C ALA A 4 -6.69 1.50 22.59
N GLN A 5 -5.80 0.75 21.94
CA GLN A 5 -4.76 1.31 21.10
C GLN A 5 -5.44 1.92 19.89
N GLU A 6 -5.63 3.24 19.92
CA GLU A 6 -6.27 4.01 18.86
C GLU A 6 -5.45 3.82 17.57
N PHE A 7 -6.00 3.13 16.57
CA PHE A 7 -5.40 2.83 15.27
C PHE A 7 -5.35 4.07 14.35
N ASN A 8 -4.96 5.24 14.90
CA ASN A 8 -5.09 6.55 14.27
C ASN A 8 -4.19 6.79 13.03
N ASP A 9 -3.32 5.85 12.65
CA ASP A 9 -2.40 6.01 11.51
C ASP A 9 -2.51 4.89 10.46
N VAL A 10 -3.65 4.20 10.42
CA VAL A 10 -4.00 3.32 9.28
C VAL A 10 -4.57 4.19 8.16
N ARG A 11 -3.98 4.12 6.96
CA ARG A 11 -4.41 4.90 5.80
C ARG A 11 -4.63 4.03 4.59
N GLY A 12 -5.75 4.27 3.89
CA GLY A 12 -6.07 3.78 2.56
C GLY A 12 -6.15 2.25 2.48
N VAL A 13 -7.37 1.72 2.40
CA VAL A 13 -7.61 0.28 2.29
C VAL A 13 -7.88 -0.07 0.83
N ARG A 14 -7.26 -1.12 0.34
CA ARG A 14 -7.58 -1.73 -0.96
C ARG A 14 -7.85 -3.20 -0.78
N ILE A 15 -8.86 -3.69 -1.47
CA ILE A 15 -9.14 -5.11 -1.57
C ILE A 15 -8.91 -5.52 -3.02
N ASN A 16 -7.87 -6.31 -3.24
CA ASN A 16 -7.60 -6.95 -4.51
C ASN A 16 -8.23 -8.34 -4.49
N ALA A 17 -9.27 -8.55 -5.28
CA ALA A 17 -9.81 -9.89 -5.51
C ALA A 17 -8.80 -10.70 -6.34
N GLY A 18 -8.29 -11.79 -5.76
CA GLY A 18 -7.50 -12.81 -6.45
C GLY A 18 -8.38 -13.71 -7.32
N ASN A 19 -7.81 -14.82 -7.79
CA ASN A 19 -8.56 -15.80 -8.58
C ASN A 19 -9.48 -16.63 -7.67
N ASP A 20 -10.79 -16.50 -7.88
CA ASP A 20 -11.93 -17.28 -7.39
C ASP A 20 -12.10 -17.52 -5.86
N ASP A 21 -11.05 -17.66 -5.04
CA ASP A 21 -11.14 -17.95 -3.59
C ASP A 21 -10.22 -17.10 -2.69
N ASP A 22 -9.35 -16.27 -3.27
CA ASP A 22 -8.34 -15.51 -2.52
C ASP A 22 -8.57 -14.00 -2.65
N ALA A 23 -8.34 -13.23 -1.58
CA ALA A 23 -8.39 -11.78 -1.61
C ALA A 23 -7.26 -11.17 -0.78
N ASP A 24 -6.62 -10.13 -1.31
CA ASP A 24 -5.59 -9.39 -0.61
C ASP A 24 -6.12 -8.04 -0.15
N THR A 25 -6.00 -7.76 1.14
CA THR A 25 -6.29 -6.44 1.71
C THR A 25 -4.99 -5.71 1.97
N THR A 26 -4.80 -4.55 1.34
CA THR A 26 -3.60 -3.72 1.47
C THR A 26 -3.93 -2.40 2.14
N PHE A 27 -3.16 -2.02 3.15
CA PHE A 27 -3.27 -0.74 3.86
C PHE A 27 -1.91 -0.22 4.31
N GLU A 28 -1.82 1.06 4.66
CA GLU A 28 -0.58 1.67 5.15
C GLU A 28 -0.63 1.88 6.66
N VAL A 29 0.44 1.51 7.37
CA VAL A 29 0.65 1.70 8.81
C VAL A 29 2.01 2.34 9.03
N ASN A 30 2.07 3.53 9.64
CA ASN A 30 3.34 4.22 9.97
C ASN A 30 4.33 4.33 8.79
N SER A 31 3.82 4.57 7.58
CA SER A 31 4.58 4.61 6.30
C SER A 31 5.13 3.27 5.79
N LYS A 32 4.71 2.14 6.36
CA LYS A 32 4.90 0.81 5.77
C LYS A 32 3.60 0.35 5.15
N ARG A 33 3.71 -0.40 4.05
CA ARG A 33 2.56 -1.05 3.45
C ARG A 33 2.43 -2.45 4.03
N ILE A 34 1.21 -2.80 4.41
CA ILE A 34 0.86 -4.11 4.92
C ILE A 34 -0.15 -4.69 3.96
N THR A 35 0.15 -5.88 3.44
CA THR A 35 -0.73 -6.66 2.58
C THR A 35 -1.10 -7.93 3.32
N VAL A 36 -2.40 -8.21 3.43
CA VAL A 36 -2.95 -9.38 4.13
C VAL A 36 -3.73 -10.21 3.14
N SER A 37 -3.24 -11.40 2.83
CA SER A 37 -3.94 -12.41 2.05
C SER A 37 -4.95 -13.16 2.92
N VAL A 38 -6.21 -13.09 2.53
CA VAL A 38 -7.35 -13.78 3.12
C VAL A 38 -7.79 -14.88 2.15
N PHE A 39 -7.64 -16.12 2.57
CA PHE A 39 -8.16 -17.28 1.86
C PHE A 39 -9.59 -17.52 2.32
N ALA A 40 -10.57 -17.24 1.47
CA ALA A 40 -11.96 -17.50 1.82
C ALA A 40 -12.24 -19.00 1.66
N THR A 41 -12.43 -19.73 2.76
CA THR A 41 -12.90 -21.13 2.70
C THR A 41 -14.39 -21.24 2.32
N SER A 42 -15.01 -20.21 1.76
CA SER A 42 -16.45 -20.22 1.46
C SER A 42 -16.80 -19.51 0.15
N SER A 43 -17.28 -20.34 -0.78
CA SER A 43 -17.84 -20.04 -2.10
C SER A 43 -19.12 -19.18 -2.06
N ARG A 44 -19.02 -17.92 -1.62
CA ARG A 44 -20.12 -16.95 -1.80
C ARG A 44 -19.63 -15.76 -2.61
N PRO A 45 -20.14 -15.58 -3.85
CA PRO A 45 -19.85 -14.38 -4.60
C PRO A 45 -20.45 -13.19 -3.84
N VAL A 46 -19.59 -12.27 -3.39
CA VAL A 46 -20.01 -11.02 -2.76
C VAL A 46 -20.52 -10.10 -3.88
N THR A 47 -21.82 -10.15 -4.14
CA THR A 47 -22.51 -9.11 -4.91
C THR A 47 -23.01 -8.06 -3.93
N ALA A 48 -22.11 -7.23 -3.40
CA ALA A 48 -22.50 -6.06 -2.63
C ALA A 48 -23.06 -5.02 -3.61
N ALA A 49 -24.29 -4.54 -3.37
CA ALA A 49 -24.71 -3.26 -3.93
C ALA A 49 -23.79 -2.19 -3.33
N ASP A 50 -23.38 -1.19 -4.12
CA ASP A 50 -22.33 -0.19 -3.79
C ASP A 50 -22.41 0.42 -2.37
N GLU A 51 -23.60 0.50 -1.76
CA GLU A 51 -23.79 1.10 -0.42
C GLU A 51 -23.31 0.19 0.73
N ASP A 52 -23.30 -1.13 0.57
CA ASP A 52 -22.85 -2.08 1.61
C ASP A 52 -21.35 -2.41 1.52
N TYR A 53 -20.67 -1.90 0.48
CA TYR A 53 -19.28 -2.26 0.18
C TYR A 53 -18.28 -1.58 1.12
N GLU A 54 -18.48 -0.30 1.43
CA GLU A 54 -17.63 0.46 2.36
C GLU A 54 -17.76 -0.07 3.79
N ASP A 55 -18.97 -0.40 4.23
CA ASP A 55 -19.23 -1.00 5.55
C ASP A 55 -18.56 -2.38 5.65
N LEU A 56 -18.61 -3.19 4.59
CA LEU A 56 -17.93 -4.48 4.53
C LEU A 56 -16.40 -4.34 4.53
N ILE A 57 -15.85 -3.32 3.87
CA ILE A 57 -14.41 -3.02 3.92
C ILE A 57 -13.99 -2.66 5.34
N ASN A 58 -14.75 -1.79 6.01
CA ASN A 58 -14.45 -1.37 7.38
C ASN A 58 -14.54 -2.56 8.35
N GLU A 59 -15.56 -3.40 8.22
CA GLU A 59 -15.70 -4.62 9.04
C GLU A 59 -14.53 -5.59 8.81
N ALA A 60 -14.13 -5.81 7.55
CA ALA A 60 -12.98 -6.65 7.24
C ALA A 60 -11.66 -6.06 7.78
N LEU A 61 -11.49 -4.74 7.71
CA LEU A 61 -10.33 -4.06 8.26
C LEU A 61 -10.29 -4.19 9.79
N ASP A 62 -11.40 -3.94 10.47
CA ASP A 62 -11.49 -4.06 11.93
C ASP A 62 -11.14 -5.48 12.37
N ALA A 63 -11.68 -6.50 11.68
CA ALA A 63 -11.34 -7.90 11.97
C ALA A 63 -9.85 -8.22 11.75
N ILE A 64 -9.23 -7.66 10.70
CA ILE A 64 -7.79 -7.82 10.42
C ILE A 64 -6.96 -7.10 11.48
N LEU A 65 -7.35 -5.90 11.91
CA LEU A 65 -6.65 -5.11 12.92
C LEU A 65 -6.78 -5.72 14.32
N ASP A 66 -7.91 -6.35 14.63
CA ASP A 66 -8.11 -7.06 15.90
C ASP A 66 -7.13 -8.23 16.07
N VAL A 67 -6.88 -8.99 14.99
CA VAL A 67 -5.94 -10.13 15.00
C VAL A 67 -4.50 -9.66 14.83
N GLY A 68 -4.26 -8.73 13.89
CA GLY A 68 -2.94 -8.38 13.41
C GLY A 68 -2.32 -7.12 13.99
N GLY A 69 -3.13 -6.25 14.59
CA GLY A 69 -2.73 -4.92 15.08
C GLY A 69 -1.43 -4.93 15.91
N PRO A 70 -1.30 -5.78 16.94
CA PRO A 70 -0.08 -5.86 17.73
C PRO A 70 1.17 -6.20 16.91
N ILE A 71 1.05 -7.09 15.92
CA ILE A 71 2.14 -7.48 15.02
C ILE A 71 2.47 -6.31 14.08
N PHE A 72 1.45 -5.68 13.49
CA PHE A 72 1.61 -4.55 12.58
C PHE A 72 2.33 -3.38 13.24
N PHE A 73 2.00 -3.02 14.48
CA PHE A 73 2.72 -1.96 15.21
C PHE A 73 4.12 -2.38 15.66
N GLN A 74 4.39 -3.67 15.83
CA GLN A 74 5.73 -4.14 16.13
C GLN A 74 6.66 -4.01 14.90
N VAL A 75 6.17 -4.38 13.72
CA VAL A 75 6.95 -4.33 12.47
C VAL A 75 6.98 -2.94 11.82
N ALA A 76 5.94 -2.14 12.07
CA ALA A 76 5.79 -0.76 11.65
C ALA A 76 5.60 0.14 12.87
N PRO A 77 6.64 0.38 13.68
CA PRO A 77 6.51 1.21 14.88
C PRO A 77 6.21 2.67 14.52
N PRO A 78 5.41 3.38 15.34
CA PRO A 78 5.17 4.80 15.16
C PRO A 78 6.48 5.58 15.11
N ARG A 79 6.58 6.52 14.16
CA ARG A 79 7.76 7.38 14.04
C ARG A 79 7.88 8.21 15.33
N ARG A 80 9.01 8.04 16.04
CA ARG A 80 9.22 8.58 17.39
C ARG A 80 9.32 10.11 17.49
N ASP A 81 9.30 10.83 16.37
CA ASP A 81 9.39 12.29 16.37
C ASP A 81 8.71 12.92 15.14
N PRO A 82 7.65 13.75 15.31
CA PRO A 82 7.07 14.54 14.22
C PRO A 82 8.10 15.50 13.58
N LEU A 83 9.08 15.94 14.36
CA LEU A 83 10.13 16.90 13.98
C LEU A 83 11.31 16.25 13.24
N GLN A 84 11.47 14.92 13.33
CA GLN A 84 12.41 14.14 12.53
C GLN A 84 11.71 13.38 11.40
N SER A 85 10.60 13.93 10.91
CA SER A 85 10.17 13.70 9.54
C SER A 85 11.22 14.31 8.61
N ALA A 86 12.42 13.72 8.57
CA ALA A 86 13.33 13.90 7.46
C ALA A 86 12.45 13.74 6.23
N SER A 87 12.38 14.80 5.40
CA SER A 87 11.50 14.83 4.25
C SER A 87 11.59 13.48 3.57
N LEU A 88 10.49 12.74 3.55
CA LEU A 88 10.50 11.40 2.99
C LEU A 88 11.01 11.56 1.57
N ASP A 89 12.07 10.84 1.20
CA ASP A 89 12.53 10.89 -0.16
C ASP A 89 11.40 10.33 -1.07
N LEU A 90 11.36 10.80 -2.31
CA LEU A 90 10.29 10.44 -3.22
C LEU A 90 10.32 8.94 -3.53
N HIS A 91 11.47 8.28 -3.45
CA HIS A 91 11.56 6.83 -3.66
C HIS A 91 10.78 6.08 -2.59
N SER A 92 11.10 6.30 -1.31
CA SER A 92 10.42 5.69 -0.17
C SER A 92 8.93 6.04 -0.12
N HIS A 93 8.53 7.19 -0.65
CA HIS A 93 7.12 7.59 -0.73
C HIS A 93 6.33 6.85 -1.83
N LEU A 94 6.94 6.64 -3.00
CA LEU A 94 6.29 5.96 -4.13
C LEU A 94 6.34 4.43 -3.99
N TYR A 95 7.42 3.93 -3.39
CA TYR A 95 7.73 2.51 -3.23
C TYR A 95 8.02 2.21 -1.74
N PRO A 96 7.02 2.36 -0.86
CA PRO A 96 7.22 2.03 0.55
C PRO A 96 7.51 0.53 0.71
N ASP A 97 8.28 0.20 1.75
CA ASP A 97 8.47 -1.18 2.19
C ASP A 97 7.10 -1.86 2.34
N THR A 98 6.92 -2.99 1.66
CA THR A 98 5.71 -3.81 1.73
C THR A 98 6.00 -5.05 2.55
N LEU A 99 5.10 -5.36 3.46
CA LEU A 99 5.13 -6.56 4.30
C LEU A 99 3.89 -7.38 4.00
N ASP A 100 4.10 -8.61 3.56
CA ASP A 100 3.04 -9.54 3.20
C ASP A 100 2.73 -10.47 4.38
N PHE A 101 1.45 -10.65 4.64
CA PHE A 101 0.93 -11.50 5.70
C PHE A 101 -0.16 -12.41 5.15
N ARG A 102 -0.31 -13.58 5.74
CA ARG A 102 -1.40 -14.52 5.48
C ARG A 102 -2.25 -14.65 6.73
N LEU A 103 -3.55 -14.44 6.57
CA LEU A 103 -4.56 -14.77 7.56
C LEU A 103 -5.05 -16.20 7.33
N GLN A 104 -4.92 -17.06 8.34
CA GLN A 104 -5.32 -18.46 8.26
C GLN A 104 -6.04 -18.90 9.54
N ALA A 105 -7.12 -19.67 9.41
CA ALA A 105 -7.75 -20.32 10.54
C ALA A 105 -7.02 -21.63 10.88
N ILE A 106 -6.41 -21.71 12.07
CA ILE A 106 -5.76 -22.90 12.61
C ILE A 106 -6.54 -23.33 13.84
N ASP A 107 -7.03 -24.57 13.85
CA ASP A 107 -7.85 -25.13 14.94
C ASP A 107 -9.10 -24.29 15.32
N GLY A 108 -9.61 -23.50 14.37
CA GLY A 108 -10.77 -22.61 14.56
C GLY A 108 -10.43 -21.20 15.05
N GLU A 109 -9.16 -20.93 15.33
CA GLU A 109 -8.65 -19.61 15.70
C GLU A 109 -7.99 -18.94 14.49
N ALA A 110 -8.22 -17.64 14.32
CA ALA A 110 -7.61 -16.86 13.24
C ALA A 110 -6.19 -16.46 13.64
N GLU A 111 -5.20 -16.85 12.85
CA GLU A 111 -3.79 -16.53 13.06
C GLU A 111 -3.20 -15.80 11.84
N LEU A 112 -2.27 -14.89 12.11
CA LEU A 112 -1.57 -14.07 11.11
C LEU A 112 -0.08 -14.43 11.06
N PHE A 113 0.41 -14.73 9.87
CA PHE A 113 1.82 -15.07 9.64
C PHE A 113 2.40 -14.15 8.58
N GLN A 114 3.60 -13.62 8.83
CA GLN A 114 4.35 -12.94 7.78
C GLN A 114 4.79 -13.99 6.75
N VAL A 115 4.61 -13.67 5.46
CA VAL A 115 4.98 -14.52 4.34
C VAL A 115 5.96 -13.79 3.41
N ASP A 116 6.61 -14.53 2.53
CA ASP A 116 7.39 -13.94 1.45
C ASP A 116 6.42 -13.36 0.39
N PRO A 117 6.76 -12.25 -0.29
CA PRO A 117 5.93 -11.69 -1.36
C PRO A 117 5.57 -12.71 -2.45
N ASP A 118 6.44 -13.68 -2.75
CA ASP A 118 6.18 -14.73 -3.74
C ASP A 118 5.09 -15.73 -3.29
N GLU A 119 4.74 -15.72 -2.00
CA GLU A 119 3.69 -16.55 -1.40
C GLU A 119 2.37 -15.80 -1.13
N ALA A 120 2.31 -14.50 -1.45
CA ALA A 120 1.08 -13.72 -1.38
C ALA A 120 0.07 -14.19 -2.43
N ALA A 121 -1.22 -14.06 -2.13
CA ALA A 121 -2.26 -14.63 -2.98
C ALA A 121 -2.53 -13.81 -4.26
N SER A 122 -2.33 -12.50 -4.21
CA SER A 122 -2.36 -11.63 -5.40
C SER A 122 -0.96 -11.18 -5.82
N ILE A 123 -0.81 -10.91 -7.12
CA ILE A 123 0.39 -10.25 -7.64
C ILE A 123 0.39 -8.83 -7.06
N ALA A 124 1.50 -8.45 -6.43
CA ALA A 124 1.63 -7.11 -5.86
C ALA A 124 1.28 -6.03 -6.91
N ASP A 125 0.49 -5.04 -6.47
CA ASP A 125 -0.09 -3.92 -7.23
C ASP A 125 0.90 -3.14 -8.14
N ALA A 126 2.20 -3.37 -7.97
CA ALA A 126 3.27 -2.62 -8.61
C ALA A 126 4.33 -3.51 -9.28
N THR A 127 4.16 -4.83 -9.35
CA THR A 127 5.15 -5.68 -10.03
C THR A 127 5.11 -5.37 -11.53
N PRO A 128 6.16 -4.73 -12.09
CA PRO A 128 6.12 -4.35 -13.49
C PRO A 128 6.08 -5.62 -14.35
N ASP A 129 5.15 -5.73 -15.32
CA ASP A 129 5.22 -6.83 -16.29
C ASP A 129 6.59 -6.78 -16.98
N PRO A 130 7.45 -7.82 -16.84
CA PRO A 130 8.78 -7.83 -17.42
C PRO A 130 8.76 -7.83 -18.95
N ARG A 131 7.62 -8.12 -19.56
CA ARG A 131 7.39 -8.06 -21.01
C ARG A 131 6.84 -6.71 -21.45
N PHE A 132 6.57 -5.80 -20.52
CA PHE A 132 6.12 -4.46 -20.87
C PHE A 132 7.23 -3.75 -21.66
N PRO A 133 6.99 -3.38 -22.92
CA PRO A 133 8.00 -2.72 -23.72
C PRO A 133 8.20 -1.30 -23.19
N THR A 134 9.24 -1.09 -22.37
CA THR A 134 9.67 0.24 -21.94
C THR A 134 10.40 0.92 -23.10
N GLY A 135 9.67 1.33 -24.13
CA GLY A 135 10.17 2.15 -25.24
C GLY A 135 10.38 3.62 -24.85
N PHE A 136 10.14 3.97 -23.58
CA PHE A 136 10.32 5.31 -23.08
C PHE A 136 11.81 5.65 -22.98
N GLN A 137 12.24 6.61 -23.79
CA GLN A 137 13.53 7.27 -23.64
C GLN A 137 13.28 8.72 -23.29
N PRO A 138 13.58 9.15 -22.05
CA PRO A 138 13.45 10.55 -21.69
C PRO A 138 14.37 11.40 -22.58
N ASP A 139 13.93 12.60 -22.94
CA ASP A 139 14.80 13.56 -23.60
C ASP A 139 15.97 13.90 -22.68
N ASN A 140 17.20 13.69 -23.15
CA ASN A 140 18.42 13.95 -22.39
C ASN A 140 18.62 15.44 -22.07
N LEU A 141 17.85 16.34 -22.68
CA LEU A 141 17.82 17.76 -22.36
C LEU A 141 16.99 18.07 -21.10
N LEU A 142 16.16 17.14 -20.63
CA LEU A 142 15.39 17.31 -19.41
C LEU A 142 16.26 17.01 -18.17
N PRO A 143 16.10 17.77 -17.08
CA PRO A 143 16.70 17.41 -15.80
C PRO A 143 16.24 16.01 -15.38
N GLN A 144 17.20 15.14 -15.06
CA GLN A 144 16.95 13.79 -14.58
C GLN A 144 17.38 13.72 -13.11
N TYR A 145 16.44 13.33 -12.27
CA TYR A 145 16.65 13.18 -10.84
C TYR A 145 16.44 11.72 -10.44
N SER A 146 17.31 11.21 -9.57
CA SER A 146 16.97 10.02 -8.79
C SER A 146 15.80 10.37 -7.86
N THR A 147 14.84 9.46 -7.70
CA THR A 147 13.74 9.65 -6.74
C THR A 147 14.23 9.72 -5.30
N GLU A 148 15.39 9.13 -4.99
CA GLU A 148 16.05 9.25 -3.67
C GLU A 148 16.62 10.66 -3.42
N ALA A 149 16.91 11.40 -4.48
CA ALA A 149 17.46 12.77 -4.39
C ALA A 149 16.38 13.84 -4.32
N ILE A 150 15.10 13.45 -4.40
CA ILE A 150 13.95 14.34 -4.36
C ILE A 150 13.29 14.20 -2.99
N SER A 151 13.07 15.32 -2.29
CA SER A 151 12.37 15.35 -1.02
C SER A 151 10.87 15.62 -1.22
N VAL A 152 10.01 14.86 -0.55
CA VAL A 152 8.57 15.14 -0.48
C VAL A 152 8.31 16.23 0.56
N GLU A 153 7.76 17.37 0.14
CA GLU A 153 7.42 18.47 1.04
C GLU A 153 5.98 18.40 1.52
N HIS A 154 5.06 18.03 0.63
CA HIS A 154 3.63 17.98 0.93
C HIS A 154 2.95 16.94 0.07
N VAL A 155 2.11 16.09 0.67
CA VAL A 155 1.30 15.11 -0.04
C VAL A 155 -0.14 15.63 -0.12
N PHE A 156 -0.64 15.82 -1.34
CA PHE A 156 -2.02 16.29 -1.57
C PHE A 156 -3.00 15.12 -1.67
N VAL A 157 -2.57 14.02 -2.30
CA VAL A 157 -3.35 12.79 -2.51
C VAL A 157 -2.40 11.60 -2.38
N SER A 158 -2.81 10.55 -1.65
CA SER A 158 -1.97 9.36 -1.37
C SER A 158 -2.74 8.04 -1.34
N GLU A 159 -3.65 7.85 -2.28
CA GLU A 159 -4.41 6.60 -2.40
C GLU A 159 -3.96 5.87 -3.67
N ASN A 160 -4.81 5.82 -4.70
CA ASN A 160 -4.56 5.17 -6.00
C ASN A 160 -3.58 5.91 -6.90
N CYS A 161 -3.31 7.17 -6.57
CA CYS A 161 -2.26 7.95 -7.16
C CYS A 161 -1.66 8.84 -6.09
N THR A 162 -0.39 9.13 -6.26
CA THR A 162 0.32 10.09 -5.43
C THR A 162 0.35 11.42 -6.18
N VAL A 163 -0.15 12.46 -5.54
CA VAL A 163 0.03 13.84 -5.99
C VAL A 163 0.71 14.58 -4.85
N SER A 164 1.95 14.99 -5.06
CA SER A 164 2.78 15.57 -4.01
C SER A 164 3.58 16.76 -4.54
N ARG A 165 3.75 17.78 -3.69
CA ARG A 165 4.77 18.81 -3.88
C ARG A 165 6.10 18.23 -3.43
N VAL A 166 7.08 18.29 -4.32
CA VAL A 166 8.41 17.75 -4.10
C VAL A 166 9.45 18.82 -4.39
N GLN A 167 10.65 18.64 -3.86
CA GLN A 167 11.77 19.53 -4.10
C GLN A 167 12.96 18.72 -4.61
N GLY A 168 13.53 19.17 -5.73
CA GLY A 168 14.74 18.61 -6.32
C GLY A 168 15.63 19.76 -6.80
N ASP A 169 16.91 19.71 -6.43
CA ASP A 169 17.90 20.77 -6.71
C ASP A 169 17.44 22.19 -6.32
N GLY A 170 16.76 22.30 -5.17
CA GLY A 170 16.22 23.57 -4.66
C GLY A 170 15.02 24.12 -5.43
N GLN A 171 14.50 23.40 -6.42
CA GLN A 171 13.30 23.76 -7.17
C GLN A 171 12.09 22.95 -6.71
N ASN A 172 10.98 23.65 -6.51
CA ASN A 172 9.71 23.03 -6.19
C ASN A 172 9.05 22.50 -7.47
N MET A 173 8.64 21.24 -7.42
CA MET A 173 8.02 20.51 -8.52
C MET A 173 6.74 19.83 -8.05
N LEU A 174 5.86 19.49 -9.00
CA LEU A 174 4.70 18.65 -8.76
C LEU A 174 5.01 17.23 -9.24
N CYS A 175 4.94 16.27 -8.33
CA CYS A 175 4.99 14.85 -8.66
C CYS A 175 3.57 14.31 -8.74
N LYS A 176 3.21 13.74 -9.90
CA LYS A 176 2.01 12.91 -10.06
C LYS A 176 2.47 11.53 -10.53
N ALA A 177 2.32 10.55 -9.67
CA ALA A 177 2.79 9.19 -9.93
C ALA A 177 1.69 8.19 -9.61
N ARG A 178 1.70 7.09 -10.36
CA ARG A 178 0.89 5.91 -10.09
C ARG A 178 1.81 4.71 -9.93
N ARG A 179 1.39 3.75 -9.12
CA ARG A 179 2.22 2.60 -8.71
C ARG A 179 2.64 1.74 -9.90
N THR A 180 1.77 1.61 -10.91
CA THR A 180 2.01 0.90 -12.17
C THR A 180 2.93 1.66 -13.15
N GLY A 181 3.33 2.90 -12.82
CA GLY A 181 4.24 3.70 -13.63
C GLY A 181 3.73 3.86 -15.07
N LEU A 182 4.61 3.61 -16.04
CA LEU A 182 4.29 3.69 -17.48
C LEU A 182 3.28 2.64 -17.94
N GLN A 183 2.99 1.61 -17.13
CA GLN A 183 1.96 0.61 -17.44
C GLN A 183 0.55 1.13 -17.16
N ASP A 184 0.41 2.29 -16.52
CA ASP A 184 -0.89 2.90 -16.32
C ASP A 184 -1.50 3.33 -17.67
N PRO A 185 -2.68 2.82 -18.05
CA PRO A 185 -3.30 3.13 -19.33
C PRO A 185 -3.74 4.61 -19.44
N GLY A 186 -3.86 5.33 -18.32
CA GLY A 186 -4.07 6.77 -18.29
C GLY A 186 -2.80 7.60 -18.47
N LEU A 187 -1.63 6.96 -18.54
CA LEU A 187 -0.34 7.57 -18.88
C LEU A 187 0.16 7.18 -20.29
N ALA A 188 -0.38 6.11 -20.87
CA ALA A 188 -0.20 5.79 -22.28
C ALA A 188 -1.02 6.78 -23.14
N ASN A 189 -0.34 7.54 -24.00
CA ASN A 189 -0.98 8.42 -24.99
C ASN A 189 -1.82 7.64 -26.01
#